data_AF-A0A7C5V6S2-F1
#
_entry.id   AF-A0A7C5V6S2-F1
#
_cell.length_a   1.000
_cell.length_b   1.000
_cell.length_c   1.000
_cell.angle_alpha   90.00
_cell.angle_beta   90.00
_cell.angle_gamma   90.00
#
_symmetry.space_group_name_H-M   'P 1'
#
loop_
_entity.id
_entity.type
_entity.pdbx_description
1 polymer ?
#
loop_
_entity_poly.entity_id
_entity_poly.type
_entity_poly.pdbx_seq_one_letter_code
_entity_poly.pdbx_strand_id
1 'polypeptide(L)'
;MTKLVRREQNAPSTAHQENRGPRFTQPYCSVFETDEKVVVDLEMPGVERDKIEVTVDHDELTVTGWRKAEDLSNYEVLVKERRPQAYKRSFILGESIDSSKI
;
A
#
# COMPACT_ATOMS: atom_id res chain seq x y z
N MET A 1 -29.54 17.68 51.17
CA MET A 1 -29.42 17.43 49.72
C MET A 1 -28.00 17.83 49.30
N THR A 2 -27.15 16.83 49.09
CA THR A 2 -25.69 16.95 48.97
C THR A 2 -25.28 17.40 47.58
N LYS A 3 -24.49 18.46 47.50
CA LYS A 3 -23.86 18.98 46.27
C LYS A 3 -22.82 17.97 45.77
N LEU A 4 -23.02 17.40 44.58
CA LEU A 4 -22.06 16.52 43.94
C LEU A 4 -21.21 17.34 42.96
N VAL A 5 -19.92 17.46 43.26
CA VAL A 5 -18.89 18.06 42.41
C VAL A 5 -18.62 17.12 41.24
N ARG A 6 -18.82 17.61 40.01
CA ARG A 6 -18.55 16.86 38.78
C ARG A 6 -17.04 16.91 38.52
N ARG A 7 -16.36 15.78 38.74
CA ARG A 7 -14.98 15.53 38.32
C ARG A 7 -14.94 15.55 36.78
N GLU A 8 -14.15 16.45 36.19
CA GLU A 8 -13.75 16.33 34.79
C GLU A 8 -12.85 15.09 34.65
N GLN A 9 -13.35 14.09 33.94
CA GLN A 9 -12.55 12.95 33.51
C GLN A 9 -11.81 13.38 32.25
N ASN A 10 -10.48 13.50 32.36
CA ASN A 10 -9.57 13.52 31.23
C ASN A 10 -9.85 12.31 30.33
N ALA A 11 -10.57 12.52 29.24
CA ALA A 11 -10.55 11.60 28.11
C ALA A 11 -9.14 11.69 27.47
N PRO A 12 -8.46 10.57 27.19
CA PRO A 12 -7.23 10.63 26.42
C PRO A 12 -7.55 11.26 25.07
N SER A 13 -6.91 12.40 24.79
CA SER A 13 -6.97 13.11 23.52
C SER A 13 -6.75 12.11 22.37
N THR A 14 -7.73 12.02 21.46
CA THR A 14 -7.65 11.24 20.21
C THR A 14 -6.62 11.80 19.20
N ALA A 15 -5.77 12.73 19.62
CA ALA A 15 -4.69 13.32 18.82
C ALA A 15 -3.45 12.41 18.67
N HIS A 16 -3.67 11.13 18.40
CA HIS A 16 -2.58 10.18 18.05
C HIS A 16 -2.83 9.48 16.70
N GLN A 17 -3.45 10.20 15.77
CA GLN A 17 -3.83 9.67 14.46
C GLN A 17 -3.29 10.47 13.27
N GLU A 18 -2.20 11.22 13.43
CA GLU A 18 -1.59 12.00 12.33
C GLU A 18 -0.20 11.51 11.89
N ASN A 19 0.15 10.24 12.13
CA ASN A 19 1.43 9.73 11.61
C ASN A 19 1.46 8.21 11.31
N ARG A 20 0.34 7.63 10.88
CA ARG A 20 0.40 6.32 10.22
C ARG A 20 0.63 6.60 8.74
N GLY A 21 1.85 6.37 8.27
CA GLY A 21 2.18 6.38 6.84
C GLY A 21 1.19 5.54 6.03
N PRO A 22 1.17 5.70 4.70
CA PRO A 22 0.18 5.05 3.84
C PRO A 22 0.06 3.55 4.16
N ARG A 23 -1.16 3.07 4.36
CA ARG A 23 -1.41 1.63 4.56
C ARG A 23 -1.23 0.93 3.22
N PHE A 24 -0.16 0.17 3.10
CA PHE A 24 0.08 -0.68 1.95
C PHE A 24 -0.61 -2.03 2.12
N THR A 25 -1.06 -2.58 1.02
CA THR A 25 -1.46 -3.99 0.90
C THR A 25 -0.40 -4.71 0.10
N GLN A 26 -0.11 -5.96 0.45
CA GLN A 26 0.74 -6.81 -0.37
C GLN A 26 -0.08 -7.34 -1.56
N PRO A 27 0.28 -7.00 -2.81
CA PRO A 27 -0.34 -7.61 -3.98
C PRO A 27 -0.02 -9.11 -4.02
N TYR A 28 -0.95 -9.91 -4.53
CA TYR A 28 -0.64 -11.30 -4.90
C TYR A 28 0.42 -11.32 -5.99
N CYS A 29 1.24 -12.37 -5.99
CA CYS A 29 2.29 -12.50 -6.99
C CYS A 29 2.53 -13.95 -7.36
N SER A 30 3.08 -14.13 -8.55
CA SER A 30 3.73 -15.37 -8.98
C SER A 30 5.18 -15.05 -9.35
N VAL A 31 6.09 -15.95 -9.00
CA VAL A 31 7.51 -15.84 -9.34
C VAL A 31 7.92 -17.09 -10.09
N PHE A 32 8.57 -16.90 -11.22
CA PHE A 32 9.02 -17.99 -12.07
C PHE A 32 10.39 -17.69 -12.66
N GLU A 33 11.17 -18.74 -12.85
CA GLU A 33 12.50 -18.68 -13.44
C GLU A 33 12.46 -19.33 -14.82
N THR A 34 13.18 -18.72 -15.75
CA THR A 34 13.46 -19.24 -17.09
C THR A 34 14.97 -19.37 -17.23
N ASP A 35 15.45 -20.03 -18.28
CA ASP A 35 16.89 -20.17 -18.52
C ASP A 35 17.64 -18.82 -18.65
N GLU A 36 16.91 -17.72 -18.92
CA GLU A 36 17.49 -16.39 -19.15
C GLU A 36 17.27 -15.41 -17.99
N LYS A 37 16.18 -15.55 -17.23
CA LYS A 37 15.75 -14.54 -16.24
C LYS A 37 14.75 -15.07 -15.22
N VAL A 38 14.67 -14.34 -14.11
CA VAL A 38 13.57 -14.42 -13.15
C VAL A 38 12.49 -13.40 -13.51
N VAL A 39 11.23 -13.81 -13.42
CA VAL A 39 10.07 -12.95 -13.69
C VAL A 39 9.17 -12.94 -12.46
N VAL A 40 8.79 -11.73 -12.06
CA VAL A 40 7.84 -11.48 -10.98
C VAL A 40 6.58 -10.87 -11.58
N ASP A 41 5.45 -11.55 -11.42
CA ASP A 41 4.14 -11.06 -11.82
C ASP A 41 3.36 -10.60 -10.58
N LEU A 42 2.78 -9.39 -10.62
CA LEU A 42 2.14 -8.72 -9.48
C LEU A 42 0.72 -8.27 -9.83
N GLU A 43 -0.25 -8.70 -9.03
CA GLU A 43 -1.64 -8.30 -9.21
C GLU A 43 -1.93 -6.96 -8.53
N MET A 44 -1.96 -5.88 -9.32
CA MET A 44 -2.26 -4.52 -8.87
C MET A 44 -3.48 -3.92 -9.60
N PRO A 45 -4.70 -4.46 -9.40
CA PRO A 45 -5.87 -4.09 -10.19
C PRO A 45 -6.26 -2.61 -9.98
N GLY A 46 -6.34 -1.88 -11.09
CA GLY A 46 -6.73 -0.47 -11.12
C GLY A 46 -5.62 0.52 -10.78
N VAL A 47 -4.36 0.07 -10.70
CA VAL A 47 -3.19 0.96 -10.67
C VAL A 47 -2.88 1.41 -12.10
N GLU A 48 -2.73 2.72 -12.30
CA GLU A 48 -2.31 3.28 -13.59
C GLU A 48 -0.80 3.04 -13.79
N ARG A 49 -0.36 2.83 -15.05
CA ARG A 49 1.05 2.51 -15.36
C ARG A 49 2.04 3.54 -14.82
N ASP A 50 1.70 4.82 -14.89
CA ASP A 50 2.51 5.95 -14.40
C ASP A 50 2.46 6.12 -12.87
N LYS A 51 1.72 5.24 -12.18
CA LYS A 51 1.62 5.15 -10.72
C LYS A 51 2.25 3.88 -10.18
N ILE A 52 3.12 3.25 -10.97
CA ILE A 52 3.98 2.15 -10.53
C ILE A 52 5.39 2.70 -10.38
N GLU A 53 5.96 2.50 -9.20
CA GLU A 53 7.36 2.82 -8.90
C GLU A 53 8.09 1.51 -8.61
N VAL A 54 9.26 1.37 -9.23
CA VAL A 54 10.15 0.22 -9.03
C VAL A 54 11.50 0.77 -8.62
N THR A 55 11.99 0.35 -7.47
CA THR A 55 13.29 0.76 -6.94
C THR A 55 14.10 -0.46 -6.57
N VAL A 56 15.41 -0.41 -6.81
CA VAL A 56 16.37 -1.39 -6.32
C VAL A 56 17.35 -0.68 -5.43
N ASP A 57 17.43 -1.10 -4.17
CA ASP A 57 18.36 -0.54 -3.18
C ASP A 57 18.87 -1.67 -2.28
N HIS A 58 20.18 -1.74 -2.02
CA HIS A 58 20.80 -2.78 -1.18
C HIS A 58 20.29 -4.21 -1.44
N ASP A 59 20.27 -4.64 -2.70
CA ASP A 59 19.75 -5.96 -3.14
C ASP A 59 18.25 -6.19 -2.80
N GLU A 60 17.48 -5.13 -2.60
CA GLU A 60 16.04 -5.18 -2.39
C GLU A 60 15.30 -4.53 -3.56
N LEU A 61 14.56 -5.33 -4.34
CA LEU A 61 13.60 -4.85 -5.32
C LEU A 61 12.29 -4.51 -4.62
N THR A 62 11.93 -3.23 -4.60
CA THR A 62 10.64 -2.75 -4.11
C THR A 62 9.76 -2.31 -5.27
N VAL A 63 8.55 -2.86 -5.34
CA VAL A 63 7.49 -2.43 -6.26
C VAL A 63 6.39 -1.78 -5.46
N THR A 64 6.09 -0.51 -5.77
CA THR A 64 5.02 0.27 -5.16
C THR A 64 4.02 0.70 -6.23
N GLY A 65 2.73 0.63 -5.92
CA GLY A 65 1.66 1.01 -6.85
C GLY A 65 0.53 1.73 -6.14
N TRP A 66 -0.01 2.79 -6.74
CA TRP A 66 -1.15 3.53 -6.15
C TRP A 66 -2.36 3.52 -7.06
N ARG A 67 -3.45 2.92 -6.58
CA ARG A 67 -4.76 3.05 -7.20
C ARG A 67 -5.40 4.36 -6.73
N LYS A 68 -5.66 5.26 -7.68
CA LYS A 68 -6.38 6.51 -7.40
C LYS A 68 -7.80 6.22 -6.91
N ALA A 69 -8.34 7.14 -6.12
CA ALA A 69 -9.75 7.14 -5.82
C ALA A 69 -10.54 7.39 -7.12
N GLU A 70 -11.59 6.62 -7.33
CA GLU A 70 -12.52 6.83 -8.44
C GLU A 70 -13.28 8.15 -8.24
N ASP A 71 -13.36 8.97 -9.28
CA ASP A 71 -14.30 10.09 -9.33
C ASP A 71 -15.69 9.53 -9.61
N LEU A 72 -16.56 9.63 -8.60
CA LEU A 72 -17.94 9.12 -8.65
C LEU A 72 -18.96 10.26 -8.62
N SER A 73 -18.53 11.50 -8.91
CA SER A 73 -19.39 12.69 -8.82
C SER A 73 -20.66 12.63 -9.68
N ASN A 74 -20.63 11.86 -10.77
CA ASN A 74 -21.75 11.67 -11.70
C ASN A 74 -22.48 10.33 -11.53
N TYR A 75 -22.28 9.60 -10.43
CA TYR A 75 -22.86 8.27 -10.20
C TYR A 75 -23.72 8.23 -8.93
N GLU A 76 -24.84 7.49 -8.98
CA GLU A 76 -25.52 7.02 -7.77
C GLU A 76 -24.84 5.72 -7.30
N VAL A 77 -24.11 5.80 -6.19
CA VAL A 77 -23.35 4.67 -5.67
C VAL A 77 -24.26 3.73 -4.87
N LEU A 78 -24.64 2.60 -5.47
CA LEU A 78 -25.45 1.57 -4.79
C LEU A 78 -24.61 0.75 -3.80
N VAL A 79 -23.40 0.32 -4.20
CA VAL A 79 -22.45 -0.44 -3.37
C VAL A 79 -21.02 -0.06 -3.77
N LYS A 80 -20.14 0.13 -2.78
CA LYS A 80 -18.70 0.38 -2.98
C LYS A 80 -17.87 -0.45 -2.01
N GLU A 81 -17.38 -1.58 -2.48
CA GLU A 81 -16.52 -2.48 -1.69
C GLU A 81 -15.04 -2.12 -1.82
N ARG A 82 -14.64 -1.66 -3.01
CA ARG A 82 -13.25 -1.33 -3.32
C ARG A 82 -12.86 0.02 -2.72
N ARG A 83 -11.82 0.02 -1.89
CA ARG A 83 -11.22 1.25 -1.34
C ARG A 83 -10.07 1.75 -2.22
N PRO A 84 -9.69 3.03 -2.14
CA PRO A 84 -8.37 3.46 -2.59
C PRO A 84 -7.31 2.58 -1.94
N GLN A 85 -6.32 2.14 -2.71
CA GLN A 85 -5.38 1.13 -2.26
C GLN A 85 -3.98 1.44 -2.77
N ALA A 86 -3.03 1.40 -1.84
CA ALA A 86 -1.62 1.41 -2.17
C ALA A 86 -1.10 -0.03 -2.05
N TYR A 87 -0.36 -0.47 -3.04
CA TYR A 87 0.33 -1.75 -3.07
C TYR A 87 1.81 -1.52 -2.79
N LYS A 88 2.41 -2.37 -1.97
CA LYS A 88 3.86 -2.42 -1.81
C LYS A 88 4.29 -3.86 -1.62
N ARG A 89 5.29 -4.29 -2.38
CA ARG A 89 5.94 -5.57 -2.19
C ARG A 89 7.44 -5.43 -2.41
N SER A 90 8.20 -6.09 -1.55
CA SER A 90 9.65 -6.15 -1.62
C SER A 90 10.11 -7.58 -1.85
N PHE A 91 11.23 -7.71 -2.56
CA PHE A 91 11.91 -8.97 -2.83
C PHE A 91 13.40 -8.78 -2.59
N ILE A 92 14.01 -9.70 -1.85
CA ILE A 92 15.47 -9.77 -1.74
C ILE A 92 15.99 -10.42 -3.02
N LEU A 93 16.89 -9.73 -3.69
CA LEU A 93 17.57 -10.20 -4.89
C LEU A 93 18.72 -11.12 -4.47
N GLY A 94 18.84 -12.25 -5.17
CA GLY A 94 19.99 -13.13 -4.99
C GLY A 94 21.24 -12.57 -5.66
N GLU A 95 22.41 -13.05 -5.25
CA GLU A 95 23.72 -12.63 -5.80
C GLU A 95 23.85 -12.85 -7.32
N SER A 96 23.05 -13.74 -7.90
CA SER A 96 23.01 -14.02 -9.34
C SER A 96 22.24 -13.00 -10.17
N ILE A 97 21.53 -12.06 -9.54
CA ILE A 97 20.72 -11.05 -10.22
C ILE A 97 21.54 -9.79 -10.45
N ASP A 98 21.70 -9.41 -11.72
CA ASP A 98 22.30 -8.13 -12.10
C ASP A 98 21.27 -7.00 -11.99
N SER A 99 21.29 -6.28 -10.86
CA SER A 99 20.39 -5.16 -10.55
C SER A 99 20.41 -4.03 -11.60
N SER A 100 21.47 -3.90 -12.41
CA SER A 100 21.55 -2.88 -13.47
C SER A 100 20.68 -3.19 -14.70
N LYS A 101 20.15 -4.42 -14.79
CA LYS A 101 19.35 -4.92 -15.92
C LYS A 101 17.88 -5.17 -15.59
N ILE A 102 17.42 -4.75 -14.42
CA ILE A 102 16.03 -4.87 -13.96
C ILE A 102 15.15 -3.80 -14.62
#